data_AF-A0A6J6WJ54-F1
#
_entry.id   AF-A0A6J6WJ54-F1
#
_cell.length_a   1.000
_cell.length_b   1.000
_cell.length_c   1.000
_cell.angle_alpha   90.00
_cell.angle_beta   90.00
_cell.angle_gamma   90.00
#
_symmetry.space_group_name_H-M   'P 1'
#
loop_
_entity.id
_entity.type
_entity.pdbx_description
1 polymer ?
#
loop_
_entity_poly.entity_id
_entity_poly.type
_entity_poly.pdbx_seq_one_letter_code
_entity_poly.pdbx_strand_id
1 'polypeptide(L)'
;MVDRIKAAVDARTDSDFCIMARTDSIAIEGLDSAIERSLAYIEAGADFLFPEAIRNLNDYKKFAAAVGKPILANITEFGMTPLFTRDELAASGVAMALYPLSAFRAMNKAAENVYETIRRDGTQSGVIDAMQTREELYERINYYQYESALDKFQNEKDK
;
A
#
# COMPACT_ATOMS: atom_id res chain seq x y z
N MET A 1 -15.34 4.91 17.78
CA MET A 1 -14.26 5.21 16.81
C MET A 1 -13.66 6.58 17.11
N VAL A 2 -14.46 7.63 17.27
CA VAL A 2 -14.03 8.98 17.70
C VAL A 2 -13.01 8.95 18.86
N ASP A 3 -13.30 8.26 19.97
CA ASP A 3 -12.36 8.23 21.10
C ASP A 3 -11.05 7.52 20.79
N ARG A 4 -11.05 6.54 19.88
CA ARG A 4 -9.81 5.90 19.41
C ARG A 4 -8.94 6.87 18.61
N ILE A 5 -9.57 7.71 17.79
CA ILE A 5 -8.86 8.74 17.02
C ILE A 5 -8.31 9.79 17.97
N LYS A 6 -9.11 10.30 18.92
CA LYS A 6 -8.63 11.26 19.93
C LYS A 6 -7.44 10.72 20.72
N ALA A 7 -7.49 9.46 21.15
CA ALA A 7 -6.37 8.81 21.83
C ALA A 7 -5.13 8.68 20.95
N ALA A 8 -5.28 8.34 19.66
CA ALA A 8 -4.17 8.28 18.72
C ALA A 8 -3.53 9.66 18.48
N VAL A 9 -4.36 10.70 18.38
CA VAL A 9 -3.92 12.09 18.17
C VAL A 9 -3.20 12.62 19.42
N ASP A 10 -3.72 12.36 20.61
CA ASP A 10 -3.09 12.73 21.89
C ASP A 10 -1.72 12.07 22.06
N ALA A 11 -1.60 10.81 21.64
CA ALA A 11 -0.34 10.06 21.70
C ALA A 11 0.70 10.47 20.64
N ARG A 12 0.37 11.38 19.71
CA ARG A 12 1.27 11.78 18.62
C ARG A 12 2.45 12.60 19.17
N THR A 13 3.66 12.04 19.08
CA THR A 13 4.91 12.71 19.52
C THR A 13 5.66 13.42 18.40
N ASP A 14 5.33 13.12 17.14
CA ASP A 14 5.94 13.71 15.95
C ASP A 14 4.86 14.40 15.12
N SER A 15 5.04 15.68 14.81
CA SER A 15 4.08 16.47 14.03
C SER A 15 3.93 15.98 12.59
N ASP A 16 4.93 15.29 12.04
CA ASP A 16 4.89 14.75 10.68
C ASP A 16 4.20 13.37 10.64
N PHE A 17 3.92 12.76 11.80
CA PHE A 17 3.19 11.50 11.88
C PHE A 17 1.70 11.71 11.58
N CYS A 18 1.22 11.05 10.53
CA CYS A 18 -0.14 11.20 10.04
C CYS A 18 -1.07 10.11 10.58
N ILE A 19 -2.29 10.50 10.95
CA ILE A 19 -3.34 9.59 11.43
C ILE A 19 -4.44 9.47 10.38
N MET A 20 -4.55 8.29 9.77
CA MET A 20 -5.61 7.97 8.81
C MET A 20 -6.74 7.19 9.48
N ALA A 21 -7.98 7.67 9.35
CA ALA A 21 -9.15 6.95 9.83
C ALA A 21 -9.75 6.08 8.71
N ARG A 22 -9.85 4.77 8.97
CA ARG A 22 -10.52 3.80 8.09
C ARG A 22 -11.97 3.58 8.52
N THR A 23 -12.87 3.46 7.54
CA THR A 23 -14.25 3.01 7.78
C THR A 23 -14.68 1.95 6.78
N ASP A 24 -15.32 0.90 7.31
CA ASP A 24 -15.91 -0.20 6.52
C ASP A 24 -17.46 -0.06 6.47
N SER A 25 -18.00 1.07 6.92
CA SER A 25 -19.44 1.29 7.06
C SER A 25 -20.19 1.37 5.72
N ILE A 26 -19.52 1.63 4.59
CA ILE A 26 -20.17 1.76 3.27
C ILE A 26 -20.92 0.50 2.89
N ALA A 27 -20.32 -0.68 3.12
CA ALA A 27 -20.94 -1.96 2.77
C ALA A 27 -22.12 -2.35 3.68
N ILE A 28 -22.25 -1.73 4.87
CA ILE A 28 -23.21 -2.11 5.91
C ILE A 28 -24.33 -1.07 6.02
N GLU A 29 -23.97 0.22 6.02
CA GLU A 29 -24.82 1.35 6.36
C GLU A 29 -24.98 2.34 5.20
N GLY A 30 -24.27 2.14 4.09
CA GLY A 30 -24.33 2.99 2.90
C GLY A 30 -23.39 4.20 2.94
N LEU A 31 -23.35 4.93 1.82
CA LEU A 31 -22.42 6.03 1.57
C LEU A 31 -22.64 7.21 2.53
N ASP A 32 -23.88 7.64 2.72
CA ASP A 32 -24.19 8.84 3.51
C ASP A 32 -23.80 8.65 4.99
N SER A 33 -24.11 7.48 5.59
CA SER A 33 -23.66 7.14 6.94
C SER A 33 -22.12 7.12 7.04
N ALA A 34 -21.44 6.61 6.01
CA ALA A 34 -19.98 6.61 5.98
C ALA A 34 -19.40 8.03 5.90
N ILE A 35 -20.04 8.95 5.17
CA ILE A 35 -19.65 10.36 5.13
C ILE A 35 -19.83 10.99 6.51
N GLU A 36 -20.99 10.83 7.15
CA GLU A 36 -21.27 11.36 8.49
C GLU A 36 -20.22 10.89 9.51
N ARG A 37 -19.94 9.58 9.54
CA ARG A 37 -18.89 9.01 10.38
C ARG A 37 -17.53 9.64 10.09
N SER A 38 -17.19 9.81 8.82
CA SER A 38 -15.89 10.33 8.41
C SER A 38 -15.70 11.80 8.76
N LEU A 39 -16.77 12.60 8.72
CA LEU A 39 -16.76 13.98 9.23
C LEU A 39 -16.48 13.99 10.74
N ALA A 40 -17.15 13.14 11.52
CA ALA A 40 -16.87 13.01 12.95
C ALA A 40 -15.43 12.52 13.23
N TYR A 41 -14.84 11.71 12.33
CA TYR A 41 -13.45 11.26 12.44
C TYR A 41 -12.47 12.40 12.17
N ILE A 42 -12.78 13.28 11.23
CA ILE A 42 -12.00 14.50 10.95
C ILE A 42 -12.07 15.45 12.16
N GLU A 43 -13.25 15.68 12.72
CA GLU A 43 -13.40 16.48 13.95
C GLU A 43 -12.63 15.91 15.15
N ALA A 44 -12.49 14.58 15.20
CA ALA A 44 -11.69 13.90 16.21
C ALA A 44 -10.16 14.02 15.98
N GLY A 45 -9.73 14.57 14.83
CA GLY A 45 -8.34 14.85 14.50
C GLY A 45 -7.71 13.92 13.46
N ALA A 46 -8.50 13.15 12.69
CA ALA A 46 -7.94 12.39 11.57
C ALA A 46 -7.41 13.30 10.45
N ASP A 47 -6.19 13.03 9.99
CA ASP A 47 -5.52 13.78 8.92
C ASP A 47 -6.01 13.34 7.53
N PHE A 48 -6.27 12.04 7.38
CA PHE A 48 -6.69 11.40 6.13
C PHE A 48 -7.83 10.39 6.34
N LEU A 49 -8.49 10.01 5.26
CA LEU A 49 -9.57 9.01 5.28
C LEU A 49 -9.30 7.83 4.35
N PHE A 50 -9.72 6.65 4.81
CA PHE A 50 -9.76 5.43 4.02
C PHE A 50 -11.19 4.85 4.05
N PRO A 51 -12.04 5.25 3.09
CA PRO A 51 -13.34 4.62 2.87
C PRO A 51 -13.20 3.27 2.15
N GLU A 52 -13.50 2.17 2.82
CA GLU A 52 -13.45 0.84 2.21
C GLU A 52 -14.69 0.56 1.34
N ALA A 53 -14.51 -0.30 0.32
CA ALA A 53 -15.57 -0.88 -0.49
C ALA A 53 -16.43 0.11 -1.33
N ILE A 54 -15.86 1.25 -1.74
CA ILE A 54 -16.47 2.09 -2.78
C ILE A 54 -16.45 1.35 -4.12
N ARG A 55 -17.60 1.25 -4.79
CA ARG A 55 -17.78 0.43 -6.01
C ARG A 55 -17.76 1.21 -7.32
N ASN A 56 -17.86 2.53 -7.28
CA ASN A 56 -17.90 3.37 -8.48
C ASN A 56 -17.24 4.74 -8.23
N LEU A 57 -16.79 5.38 -9.32
CA LEU A 57 -16.10 6.67 -9.29
C LEU A 57 -16.97 7.83 -8.80
N ASN A 58 -18.28 7.79 -9.05
CA ASN A 58 -19.20 8.83 -8.58
C ASN A 58 -19.28 8.88 -7.05
N ASP A 59 -19.26 7.72 -6.40
CA ASP A 59 -19.28 7.65 -4.94
C ASP A 59 -17.94 8.13 -4.34
N TYR A 60 -16.79 7.84 -4.98
CA TYR A 60 -15.53 8.50 -4.62
C TYR A 60 -15.62 10.02 -4.72
N LYS A 61 -16.17 10.54 -5.82
CA LYS A 61 -16.34 11.98 -6.03
C LYS A 61 -17.24 12.63 -4.99
N LYS A 62 -18.36 12.01 -4.65
CA LYS A 62 -19.27 12.49 -3.58
C LYS A 62 -18.57 12.47 -2.23
N PHE A 63 -17.89 11.38 -1.90
CA PHE A 63 -17.19 11.23 -0.63
C PHE A 63 -16.07 12.27 -0.49
N ALA A 64 -15.20 12.40 -1.50
CA ALA A 64 -14.12 13.37 -1.52
C ALA A 64 -14.64 14.81 -1.37
N ALA A 65 -15.70 15.17 -2.10
CA ALA A 65 -16.31 16.49 -2.03
C ALA A 65 -16.92 16.79 -0.64
N ALA A 66 -17.49 15.78 0.03
CA ALA A 66 -18.13 15.96 1.33
C ALA A 66 -17.12 16.11 2.47
N VAL A 67 -16.02 15.33 2.45
CA VAL A 67 -15.10 15.25 3.60
C VAL A 67 -13.99 16.30 3.59
N GLY A 68 -13.64 16.87 2.44
CA GLY A 68 -12.65 17.96 2.35
C GLY A 68 -11.22 17.61 2.80
N LYS A 69 -10.92 16.34 3.04
CA LYS A 69 -9.60 15.79 3.41
C LYS A 69 -9.12 14.79 2.35
N PRO A 70 -7.80 14.58 2.19
CA PRO A 70 -7.28 13.59 1.26
C PRO A 70 -7.79 12.19 1.59
N ILE A 71 -8.30 11.49 0.56
CA ILE A 71 -8.81 10.13 0.69
C ILE A 71 -7.94 9.12 -0.04
N LEU A 72 -7.85 7.92 0.52
CA LEU A 72 -7.17 6.77 -0.06
C LEU A 72 -8.18 5.81 -0.69
N ALA A 73 -7.92 5.40 -1.93
CA ALA A 73 -8.63 4.31 -2.59
C ALA A 73 -7.81 3.02 -2.50
N ASN A 74 -8.43 1.96 -1.98
CA ASN A 74 -7.83 0.63 -1.89
C ASN A 74 -8.13 -0.17 -3.16
N ILE A 75 -7.15 -0.29 -4.05
CA ILE A 75 -7.26 -0.97 -5.35
C ILE A 75 -6.73 -2.40 -5.21
N THR A 76 -7.38 -3.19 -4.37
CA THR A 76 -7.06 -4.61 -4.18
C THR A 76 -7.69 -5.47 -5.28
N GLU A 77 -6.96 -6.50 -5.73
CA GLU A 77 -7.49 -7.50 -6.65
C GLU A 77 -8.49 -8.41 -5.94
N PHE A 78 -9.39 -9.03 -6.73
CA PHE A 78 -10.38 -10.01 -6.28
C PHE A 78 -11.33 -9.51 -5.18
N GLY A 79 -11.49 -8.19 -5.08
CA GLY A 79 -12.40 -7.52 -4.16
C GLY A 79 -13.68 -7.02 -4.83
N MET A 80 -14.39 -6.14 -4.11
CA MET A 80 -15.65 -5.53 -4.57
C MET A 80 -15.46 -4.27 -5.41
N THR A 81 -14.32 -3.59 -5.23
CA THR A 81 -13.96 -2.35 -5.93
C THR A 81 -13.35 -2.69 -7.28
N PRO A 82 -13.82 -2.09 -8.39
CA PRO A 82 -13.17 -2.24 -9.69
C PRO A 82 -11.73 -1.73 -9.68
N LEU A 83 -10.89 -2.28 -10.57
CA LEU A 83 -9.50 -1.88 -10.71
C LEU A 83 -9.36 -0.55 -11.47
N PHE A 84 -9.73 0.55 -10.81
CA PHE A 84 -9.62 1.89 -11.38
C PHE A 84 -8.17 2.29 -11.60
N THR A 85 -7.95 3.05 -12.67
CA THR A 85 -6.66 3.64 -13.00
C THR A 85 -6.36 4.85 -12.11
N ARG A 86 -5.08 5.22 -12.02
CA ARG A 86 -4.65 6.45 -11.36
C ARG A 86 -5.42 7.67 -11.84
N ASP A 87 -5.63 7.79 -13.16
CA ASP A 87 -6.23 8.98 -13.76
C ASP A 87 -7.74 9.07 -13.46
N GLU A 88 -8.45 7.94 -13.45
CA GLU A 88 -9.86 7.87 -13.02
C GLU A 88 -10.03 8.24 -11.55
N LEU A 89 -9.13 7.76 -10.68
CA LEU A 89 -9.13 8.06 -9.26
C LEU A 89 -8.84 9.55 -9.02
N ALA A 90 -7.83 10.10 -9.68
CA ALA A 90 -7.49 11.52 -9.59
C ALA A 90 -8.63 12.41 -10.06
N ALA A 91 -9.28 12.08 -11.18
CA ALA A 91 -10.45 12.80 -11.69
C ALA A 91 -11.67 12.73 -10.75
N SER A 92 -11.68 11.76 -9.83
CA SER A 92 -12.73 11.56 -8.82
C SER A 92 -12.37 12.15 -7.46
N GLY A 93 -11.28 12.91 -7.34
CA GLY A 93 -10.87 13.55 -6.09
C GLY A 93 -10.16 12.64 -5.09
N VAL A 94 -9.74 11.44 -5.51
CA VAL A 94 -8.91 10.55 -4.69
C VAL A 94 -7.47 11.05 -4.68
N ALA A 95 -6.85 11.12 -3.51
CA ALA A 95 -5.49 11.63 -3.34
C ALA A 95 -4.42 10.54 -3.34
N MET A 96 -4.78 9.32 -2.94
CA MET A 96 -3.85 8.20 -2.80
C MET A 96 -4.47 6.91 -3.35
N ALA A 97 -3.68 6.13 -4.10
CA ALA A 97 -4.06 4.79 -4.54
C ALA A 97 -3.17 3.76 -3.82
N LEU A 98 -3.80 2.83 -3.10
CA LEU A 98 -3.11 1.74 -2.43
C LEU A 98 -3.26 0.45 -3.23
N TYR A 99 -2.13 -0.20 -3.50
CA TYR A 99 -2.05 -1.53 -4.10
C TYR A 99 -1.55 -2.50 -3.02
N PRO A 100 -2.44 -2.98 -2.13
CA PRO A 100 -2.00 -3.53 -0.85
C PRO A 100 -1.26 -4.87 -0.96
N LEU A 101 -1.57 -5.67 -1.99
CA LEU A 101 -1.12 -7.05 -2.10
C LEU A 101 -0.64 -7.45 -3.49
N SER A 102 -0.64 -6.56 -4.48
CA SER A 102 -0.36 -6.89 -5.88
C SER A 102 0.98 -7.59 -6.06
N ALA A 103 2.06 -7.02 -5.50
CA ALA A 103 3.40 -7.62 -5.52
C ALA A 103 3.44 -8.94 -4.75
N PHE A 104 2.78 -9.00 -3.59
CA PHE A 104 2.73 -10.20 -2.76
C PHE A 104 2.05 -11.38 -3.46
N ARG A 105 0.92 -11.13 -4.14
CA ARG A 105 0.21 -12.15 -4.92
C ARG A 105 1.05 -12.66 -6.08
N ALA A 106 1.70 -11.74 -6.81
CA ALA A 106 2.57 -12.10 -7.93
C ALA A 106 3.74 -12.98 -7.47
N MET A 107 4.43 -12.61 -6.39
CA MET A 107 5.57 -13.40 -5.90
C MET A 107 5.16 -14.77 -5.38
N ASN A 108 4.00 -14.91 -4.72
CA ASN A 108 3.52 -16.21 -4.28
C ASN A 108 3.26 -17.15 -5.46
N LYS A 109 2.67 -16.65 -6.55
CA LYS A 109 2.42 -17.46 -7.74
C LYS A 109 3.71 -17.86 -8.45
N ALA A 110 4.71 -16.98 -8.50
CA ALA A 110 6.02 -17.29 -9.04
C ALA A 110 6.75 -18.35 -8.21
N ALA A 111 6.72 -18.22 -6.87
CA ALA A 111 7.31 -19.20 -5.96
C ALA A 111 6.64 -20.58 -6.09
N GLU A 112 5.30 -20.62 -6.16
CA GLU A 112 4.54 -21.85 -6.41
C GLU A 112 5.02 -22.58 -7.68
N ASN A 113 5.16 -21.86 -8.80
CA ASN A 113 5.64 -22.42 -10.06
C ASN A 113 7.05 -23.03 -9.96
N VAL A 114 7.96 -22.40 -9.19
CA VAL A 114 9.30 -22.94 -8.94
C VAL A 114 9.23 -24.23 -8.14
N TYR A 115 8.44 -24.26 -7.06
CA TYR A 115 8.28 -25.46 -6.24
C TYR A 115 7.65 -26.62 -7.01
N GLU A 116 6.61 -26.36 -7.79
CA GLU A 116 5.96 -27.38 -8.63
C GLU A 116 6.93 -27.93 -9.69
N THR A 117 7.70 -27.07 -10.35
CA THR A 117 8.67 -27.48 -11.38
C THR A 117 9.79 -28.34 -10.79
N ILE A 118 10.39 -27.92 -9.68
CA ILE A 118 11.43 -28.73 -9.00
C ILE A 118 10.87 -30.09 -8.59
N ARG A 119 9.63 -30.13 -8.07
CA ARG A 119 9.00 -31.38 -7.64
C ARG A 119 8.71 -32.33 -8.79
N ARG A 120 8.23 -31.80 -9.93
CA ARG A 120 7.85 -32.58 -11.11
C ARG A 120 9.06 -33.06 -11.91
N ASP A 121 10.03 -32.17 -12.15
CA ASP A 121 11.11 -32.39 -13.11
C ASP A 121 12.42 -32.79 -12.43
N GLY A 122 12.51 -32.68 -11.10
CA GLY A 122 13.74 -32.94 -10.33
C GLY A 122 14.80 -31.85 -10.48
N THR A 123 14.49 -30.73 -11.13
CA THR A 123 15.39 -29.59 -11.37
C THR A 123 14.60 -28.32 -11.65
N GLN A 124 15.18 -27.14 -11.36
CA GLN A 124 14.60 -25.83 -11.69
C GLN A 124 14.95 -25.32 -13.09
N SER A 125 15.67 -26.08 -13.92
CA SER A 125 16.23 -25.59 -15.20
C SER A 125 15.18 -24.99 -16.15
N GLY A 126 13.94 -25.49 -16.13
CA GLY A 126 12.85 -24.99 -16.97
C GLY A 126 12.25 -23.65 -16.55
N VAL A 127 12.67 -23.07 -15.41
CA VAL A 127 12.09 -21.84 -14.85
C VAL A 127 13.13 -20.79 -14.49
N ILE A 128 14.38 -20.93 -14.94
CA ILE A 128 15.46 -19.96 -14.68
C ILE A 128 15.11 -18.56 -15.21
N ASP A 129 14.51 -18.48 -16.40
CA ASP A 129 14.14 -17.20 -17.04
C ASP A 129 13.06 -16.41 -16.26
N ALA A 130 12.40 -17.04 -15.29
CA ALA A 130 11.42 -16.40 -14.42
C ALA A 130 12.02 -15.88 -13.10
N MET A 131 13.32 -16.09 -12.87
CA MET A 131 13.99 -15.69 -11.64
C MET A 131 14.71 -14.34 -11.79
N GLN A 132 14.76 -13.58 -10.70
CA GLN A 132 15.71 -12.47 -10.59
C GLN A 132 17.13 -13.02 -10.65
N THR A 133 17.97 -12.44 -11.49
CA THR A 133 19.38 -12.81 -11.61
C THR A 133 20.17 -12.38 -10.37
N ARG A 134 21.37 -12.97 -10.20
CA ARG A 134 22.28 -12.58 -9.11
C ARG A 134 22.68 -11.10 -9.19
N GLU A 135 22.94 -10.60 -10.40
CA GLU A 135 23.35 -9.21 -10.60
C GLU A 135 22.21 -8.25 -10.25
N GLU A 136 20.99 -8.52 -10.73
CA GLU A 136 19.82 -7.73 -10.34
C GLU A 136 19.60 -7.75 -8.82
N LEU A 137 19.81 -8.89 -8.15
CA LEU A 137 19.72 -8.95 -6.70
C LEU A 137 20.76 -8.02 -6.04
N TYR A 138 22.01 -8.07 -6.50
CA TYR A 138 23.09 -7.23 -5.97
C TYR A 138 22.80 -5.74 -6.14
N GLU A 139 22.31 -5.34 -7.32
CA GLU A 139 21.87 -3.97 -7.57
C GLU A 139 20.73 -3.56 -6.63
N ARG A 140 19.72 -4.41 -6.42
CA ARG A 140 18.56 -4.08 -5.56
C ARG A 140 18.91 -3.91 -4.09
N ILE A 141 19.95 -4.60 -3.60
CA ILE A 141 20.38 -4.50 -2.19
C ILE A 141 21.58 -3.58 -2.00
N ASN A 142 21.97 -2.82 -3.04
CA ASN A 142 23.14 -1.93 -3.04
C ASN A 142 24.44 -2.65 -2.63
N TYR A 143 24.60 -3.91 -3.02
CA TYR A 143 25.69 -4.79 -2.57
C TYR A 143 27.07 -4.13 -2.71
N TYR A 144 27.38 -3.58 -3.88
CA TYR A 144 28.68 -2.95 -4.14
C TYR A 144 28.93 -1.65 -3.37
N GLN A 145 27.88 -0.97 -2.88
CA GLN A 145 28.07 0.21 -2.03
C GLN A 145 28.64 -0.18 -0.67
N TYR A 146 28.24 -1.35 -0.15
CA TYR A 146 28.80 -1.90 1.08
C TYR A 146 30.25 -2.32 0.90
N GLU A 147 30.59 -3.03 -0.19
CA GLU A 147 31.98 -3.35 -0.50
C GLU A 147 32.83 -2.08 -0.62
N SER A 148 32.38 -1.10 -1.40
CA SER A 148 33.08 0.18 -1.57
C SER A 148 33.24 0.95 -0.25
N ALA A 149 32.31 0.81 0.69
CA ALA A 149 32.42 1.42 2.01
C ALA A 149 33.47 0.71 2.88
N LEU A 150 33.55 -0.63 2.81
CA LEU A 150 34.55 -1.41 3.55
C LEU A 150 35.97 -1.14 3.05
N ASP A 151 36.16 -1.01 1.73
CA ASP A 151 37.45 -0.71 1.12
C ASP A 151 38.09 0.57 1.67
N LYS A 152 37.27 1.58 2.04
CA LYS A 152 37.77 2.82 2.64
C LYS A 152 38.48 2.58 3.97
N PHE A 153 37.99 1.65 4.79
CA PHE A 153 38.56 1.35 6.10
C PHE A 153 39.73 0.36 6.03
N GLN A 154 39.78 -0.48 4.99
CA GLN A 154 40.89 -1.41 4.80
C GLN A 154 42.12 -0.68 4.25
N ASN A 155 41.92 0.25 3.31
CA ASN A 155 43.01 1.07 2.76
C ASN A 155 43.63 2.06 3.76
N GLU A 156 42.99 2.32 4.90
CA GLU A 156 43.53 3.14 5.99
C GLU A 156 44.47 2.36 6.93
N LYS A 157 44.42 1.03 6.96
CA LYS A 157 45.34 0.20 7.79
C LYS A 157 46.70 -0.04 7.13
N ASP A 158 46.81 0.21 5.83
CA ASP A 158 48.04 0.02 5.05
C ASP A 158 48.85 1.32 4.87
N LYS A 159 48.52 2.39 5.61
CA LYS A 159 49.30 3.64 5.71
C LYS A 159 49.77 3.86 7.14
#